data_AF-A0A198Z4V9-F1
#
_entry.id   AF-A0A198Z4V9-F1
#
_cell.length_a   1.000
_cell.length_b   1.000
_cell.length_c   1.000
_cell.angle_alpha   90.00
_cell.angle_beta   90.00
_cell.angle_gamma   90.00
#
_symmetry.space_group_name_H-M   'P 1'
#
loop_
_entity.id
_entity.type
_entity.pdbx_description
1 polymer ?
#
loop_
_entity_poly.entity_id
_entity_poly.type
_entity_poly.pdbx_seq_one_letter_code
_entity_poly.pdbx_strand_id
1 'polypeptide(L)'
;MALHLIKLCVGADSIDDLREWVAERSLRAIAAGLEPHSVHTTRMAPKRMEELLDGGSLYWVIKGQVQARQKLLDIETFTDGEGISRCRLMLGPEVIETAVQPKRPFQGWRYYTEDDVPRDLTSLGAGIVEMPADLRRELTDLGLL
;
A
#
# COMPACT_ATOMS: atom_id res chain seq x y z
N MET A 1 14.30 -7.84 9.90
CA MET A 1 12.85 -7.52 9.89
C MET A 1 12.65 -6.57 8.73
N ALA A 2 11.65 -6.80 7.90
CA ALA A 2 11.50 -6.07 6.65
C ALA A 2 11.24 -4.59 6.95
N LEU A 3 11.75 -3.70 6.09
CA LEU A 3 11.39 -2.29 6.15
C LEU A 3 10.21 -2.04 5.22
N HIS A 4 9.26 -1.22 5.65
CA HIS A 4 8.09 -0.88 4.84
C HIS A 4 8.04 0.61 4.54
N LEU A 5 7.12 0.97 3.64
CA LEU A 5 6.74 2.35 3.36
C LEU A 5 5.30 2.56 3.77
N ILE A 6 4.97 3.78 4.19
CA ILE A 6 3.59 4.24 4.35
C ILE A 6 3.36 5.49 3.52
N LYS A 7 2.21 5.55 2.82
CA LYS A 7 1.87 6.65 1.92
C LYS A 7 0.36 6.95 1.93
N LEU A 8 0.03 8.23 1.80
CA LEU A 8 -1.35 8.65 1.53
C LEU A 8 -1.80 8.21 0.13
N CYS A 9 -2.92 7.50 0.06
CA CYS A 9 -3.58 7.15 -1.19
C CYS A 9 -4.48 8.31 -1.63
N VAL A 10 -3.88 9.30 -2.29
CA VAL A 10 -4.60 10.51 -2.70
C VAL A 10 -5.61 10.19 -3.80
N GLY A 11 -6.85 10.63 -3.61
CA GLY A 11 -7.95 10.45 -4.57
C GLY A 11 -8.79 9.20 -4.35
N ALA A 12 -8.37 8.28 -3.46
CA ALA A 12 -9.18 7.12 -3.07
C ALA A 12 -10.09 7.51 -1.89
N ASP A 13 -11.38 7.19 -2.01
CA ASP A 13 -12.35 7.33 -0.94
C ASP A 13 -12.53 6.03 -0.16
N SER A 14 -12.21 4.89 -0.78
CA SER A 14 -12.30 3.54 -0.23
C SER A 14 -11.14 2.64 -0.66
N ILE A 15 -11.03 1.46 -0.03
CA ILE A 15 -10.10 0.41 -0.48
C ILE A 15 -10.46 -0.13 -1.87
N ASP A 16 -11.74 -0.11 -2.24
CA ASP A 16 -12.20 -0.64 -3.51
C ASP A 16 -11.74 0.24 -4.68
N ASP A 17 -11.68 1.56 -4.50
CA ASP A 17 -11.06 2.46 -5.50
C ASP A 17 -9.60 2.06 -5.79
N LEU A 18 -8.85 1.75 -4.72
CA LEU A 18 -7.47 1.28 -4.86
C LEU A 18 -7.40 -0.06 -5.60
N ARG A 19 -8.28 -1.01 -5.26
CA ARG A 19 -8.35 -2.33 -5.92
C ARG A 19 -8.63 -2.19 -7.41
N GLU A 20 -9.61 -1.38 -7.78
CA GLU A 20 -9.97 -1.13 -9.17
C GLU A 20 -8.76 -0.58 -9.96
N TRP A 21 -8.07 0.42 -9.40
CA TRP A 21 -6.89 0.99 -10.05
C TRP A 21 -5.72 0.01 -10.18
N VAL A 22 -5.51 -0.82 -9.16
CA VAL A 22 -4.45 -1.85 -9.19
C VAL A 22 -4.80 -2.93 -10.22
N ALA A 23 -6.05 -3.37 -10.28
CA ALA A 23 -6.53 -4.34 -11.25
C ALA A 23 -6.37 -3.80 -12.68
N GLU A 24 -6.82 -2.57 -12.96
CA GLU A 24 -6.68 -1.94 -14.27
C GLU A 24 -5.21 -1.83 -14.71
N ARG A 25 -4.32 -1.39 -13.81
CA ARG A 25 -2.89 -1.27 -14.10
C ARG A 25 -2.21 -2.63 -14.30
N SER A 26 -2.62 -3.63 -13.52
CA SER A 26 -2.12 -5.00 -13.66
C SER A 26 -2.54 -5.62 -15.00
N LEU A 27 -3.78 -5.39 -15.44
CA LEU A 27 -4.24 -5.81 -16.76
C LEU A 27 -3.46 -5.14 -17.89
N ARG A 28 -3.11 -3.85 -17.75
CA ARG A 28 -2.23 -3.16 -18.71
C ARG A 28 -0.83 -3.76 -18.76
N ALA A 29 -0.26 -4.13 -17.62
CA ALA A 29 1.04 -4.81 -17.56
C ALA A 29 0.99 -6.17 -18.29
N ILE A 30 -0.05 -6.97 -18.04
CA ILE A 30 -0.29 -8.25 -18.73
C ILE A 30 -0.41 -8.04 -20.24
N ALA A 31 -1.19 -7.05 -20.68
CA ALA A 31 -1.36 -6.75 -22.10
C ALA A 31 -0.05 -6.32 -22.78
N ALA A 32 0.91 -5.80 -22.02
CA ALA A 32 2.26 -5.46 -22.48
C ALA A 32 3.26 -6.63 -22.39
N GLY A 33 2.82 -7.84 -21.99
CA GLY A 33 3.67 -9.02 -21.85
C GLY A 33 4.52 -9.03 -20.58
N LEU A 34 4.14 -8.24 -19.56
CA LEU A 34 4.83 -8.18 -18.27
C LEU A 34 4.04 -8.97 -17.21
N GLU A 35 4.73 -9.38 -16.15
CA GLU A 35 4.08 -9.91 -14.94
C GLU A 35 3.09 -8.88 -14.37
N PRO A 36 1.96 -9.29 -13.79
CA PRO A 36 0.96 -8.37 -13.26
C PRO A 36 1.53 -7.52 -12.13
N HIS A 37 1.50 -6.21 -12.31
CA HIS A 37 1.95 -5.25 -11.31
C HIS A 37 1.25 -3.91 -11.51
N SER A 38 1.35 -3.04 -10.50
CA SER A 38 0.98 -1.63 -10.62
C SER A 38 2.18 -0.75 -10.30
N VAL A 39 2.24 0.42 -10.92
CA VAL A 39 3.33 1.38 -10.70
C VAL A 39 2.80 2.61 -10.01
N HIS A 40 3.47 3.02 -8.93
CA HIS A 40 3.22 4.30 -8.27
C HIS A 40 4.44 5.23 -8.39
N THR A 41 4.26 6.36 -9.08
CA THR A 41 5.34 7.33 -9.27
C THR A 41 5.39 8.35 -8.14
N THR A 42 6.57 8.54 -7.55
CA THR A 42 6.84 9.58 -6.55
C THR A 42 8.09 10.38 -6.89
N ARG A 43 8.22 11.62 -6.40
CA ARG A 43 9.41 12.45 -6.64
C ARG A 43 10.59 12.05 -5.76
N MET A 44 10.32 11.74 -4.49
CA MET A 44 11.37 11.41 -3.53
C MET A 44 11.67 9.92 -3.58
N ALA A 45 12.87 9.53 -3.98
CA ALA A 45 13.29 8.14 -3.94
C ALA A 45 13.65 7.71 -2.49
N PRO A 46 13.24 6.52 -2.02
CA PRO A 46 13.70 5.99 -0.74
C PRO A 46 15.20 5.67 -0.80
N LYS A 47 15.91 5.92 0.30
CA LYS A 47 17.36 5.69 0.38
C LYS A 47 17.73 4.26 0.79
N ARG A 48 16.85 3.59 1.53
CA ARG A 48 17.04 2.23 2.08
C ARG A 48 16.36 1.20 1.18
N MET A 49 16.68 1.19 -0.11
CA MET A 49 15.95 0.37 -1.10
C MET A 49 16.15 -1.12 -0.86
N GLU A 50 17.36 -1.56 -0.55
CA GLU A 50 17.66 -2.98 -0.30
C GLU A 50 16.79 -3.55 0.83
N GLU A 51 16.68 -2.83 1.96
CA GLU A 51 15.85 -3.23 3.09
C GLU A 51 14.34 -3.21 2.78
N LEU A 52 13.91 -2.33 1.86
CA LEU A 52 12.52 -2.29 1.38
C LEU A 52 12.20 -3.44 0.42
N LEU A 53 13.18 -3.90 -0.36
CA LEU A 53 13.03 -4.98 -1.32
C LEU A 53 13.23 -6.36 -0.67
N ASP A 54 13.86 -6.41 0.51
CA ASP A 54 13.94 -7.60 1.36
C ASP A 54 12.61 -7.86 2.10
N GLY A 55 11.55 -8.13 1.33
CA GLY A 55 10.22 -8.50 1.85
C GLY A 55 9.32 -7.34 2.27
N GLY A 56 9.70 -6.09 2.00
CA GLY A 56 8.93 -4.91 2.36
C GLY A 56 7.61 -4.74 1.58
N SER A 57 6.82 -3.77 2.03
CA SER A 57 5.51 -3.46 1.45
C SER A 57 5.25 -1.95 1.51
N LEU A 58 4.35 -1.48 0.65
CA LEU A 58 3.77 -0.15 0.73
C LEU A 58 2.39 -0.23 1.40
N TYR A 59 2.24 0.45 2.53
CA TYR A 59 0.99 0.60 3.26
C TYR A 59 0.27 1.88 2.83
N TRP A 60 -1.02 1.75 2.57
CA TRP A 60 -1.88 2.81 2.06
C TRP A 60 -2.75 3.39 3.15
N VAL A 61 -2.66 4.72 3.28
CA VAL A 61 -3.55 5.51 4.13
C VAL A 61 -4.68 6.06 3.27
N ILE A 62 -5.90 5.63 3.54
CA ILE A 62 -7.14 6.08 2.89
C ILE A 62 -8.01 6.72 3.97
N LYS A 63 -8.49 7.95 3.70
CA LYS A 63 -9.29 8.75 4.66
C LYS A 63 -8.70 8.82 6.08
N GLY A 64 -7.38 8.95 6.18
CA GLY A 64 -6.67 9.09 7.47
C GLY A 64 -6.47 7.79 8.24
N GLN A 65 -6.69 6.63 7.60
CA GLN A 65 -6.51 5.32 8.21
C GLN A 65 -5.67 4.42 7.30
N VAL A 66 -4.74 3.65 7.86
CA VAL A 66 -4.11 2.53 7.15
C VAL A 66 -5.17 1.45 6.98
N GLN A 67 -5.38 0.99 5.75
CA GLN A 67 -6.41 0.00 5.44
C GLN A 67 -5.91 -1.15 4.56
N ALA A 68 -4.79 -0.95 3.86
CA ALA A 68 -4.27 -1.95 2.94
C ALA A 68 -2.75 -1.84 2.77
N ARG A 69 -2.15 -2.91 2.25
CA ARG A 69 -0.77 -2.92 1.77
C ARG A 69 -0.64 -3.62 0.42
N GLN A 70 0.44 -3.31 -0.29
CA GLN A 70 0.89 -4.04 -1.47
C GLN A 70 2.37 -4.39 -1.31
N LYS A 71 2.78 -5.57 -1.77
CA LYS A 71 4.19 -5.97 -1.78
C LYS A 71 5.01 -5.03 -2.68
N LEU A 72 6.18 -4.60 -2.21
CA LEU A 72 7.15 -3.90 -3.06
C LEU A 72 7.89 -4.95 -3.90
N LEU A 73 7.81 -4.81 -5.22
CA LEU A 73 8.50 -5.70 -6.16
C LEU A 73 9.83 -5.11 -6.61
N ASP A 74 9.86 -3.79 -6.83
CA ASP A 74 11.05 -3.07 -7.27
C ASP A 74 10.91 -1.56 -7.05
N ILE A 75 12.03 -0.85 -7.12
CA ILE A 75 12.13 0.61 -6.97
C ILE A 75 13.07 1.15 -8.04
N GLU A 76 12.52 1.79 -9.06
CA GLU A 76 13.29 2.32 -10.19
C GLU A 76 13.36 3.85 -10.14
N THR A 77 14.56 4.43 -10.07
CA THR A 77 14.75 5.88 -10.21
C THR A 77 14.92 6.29 -11.65
N PHE A 78 14.28 7.38 -12.05
CA PHE A 78 14.40 7.94 -13.40
C PHE A 78 14.31 9.47 -13.37
N THR A 79 14.80 10.11 -14.43
CA THR A 79 14.59 11.54 -14.67
C THR A 79 13.52 11.69 -15.74
N ASP A 80 12.50 12.50 -15.49
CA ASP A 80 11.43 12.72 -16.47
C ASP A 80 11.86 13.70 -17.58
N GLY A 81 10.97 13.92 -18.56
CA GLY A 81 11.22 14.84 -19.68
C GLY A 81 11.41 16.30 -19.28
N GLU A 82 11.11 16.67 -18.03
CA GLU A 82 11.30 18.01 -17.46
C GLU A 82 12.61 18.12 -16.65
N GLY A 83 13.43 17.05 -16.61
CA GLY A 83 14.65 17.02 -15.82
C GLY A 83 14.42 16.75 -14.33
N ILE A 84 13.20 16.39 -13.91
CA ILE A 84 12.86 16.14 -12.51
C ILE A 84 13.17 14.68 -12.17
N SER A 85 13.99 14.48 -11.14
CA SER A 85 14.24 13.15 -10.59
C SER A 85 12.98 12.60 -9.91
N ARG A 86 12.63 11.37 -10.26
CA ARG A 86 11.48 10.61 -9.77
C ARG A 86 11.86 9.17 -9.52
N CYS A 87 10.91 8.45 -8.92
CA CYS A 87 11.01 7.06 -8.59
C CYS A 87 9.69 6.37 -8.91
N ARG A 88 9.75 5.19 -9.52
CA ARG A 88 8.64 4.25 -9.65
C ARG A 88 8.73 3.25 -8.51
N LEU A 89 7.66 3.11 -7.75
CA LEU A 89 7.46 1.99 -6.84
C LEU A 89 6.68 0.94 -7.63
N MET A 90 7.31 -0.18 -7.95
CA MET A 90 6.63 -1.31 -8.58
C MET A 90 5.99 -2.16 -7.49
N LEU A 91 4.68 -2.33 -7.58
CA LEU A 91 3.85 -2.92 -6.54
C LEU A 91 3.16 -4.19 -7.06
N GLY A 92 3.05 -5.19 -6.20
CA GLY A 92 2.31 -6.41 -6.49
C GLY A 92 0.86 -6.14 -6.87
N PRO A 93 0.23 -7.06 -7.61
CA PRO A 93 -1.14 -6.90 -8.11
C PRO A 93 -2.20 -7.11 -7.02
N GLU A 94 -1.80 -7.63 -5.86
CA GLU A 94 -2.71 -7.91 -4.75
C GLU A 94 -2.75 -6.73 -3.76
N VAL A 95 -3.97 -6.26 -3.48
CA VAL A 95 -4.24 -5.29 -2.40
C VAL A 95 -4.69 -6.09 -1.17
N ILE A 96 -3.78 -6.21 -0.20
CA ILE A 96 -3.97 -6.99 1.01
C ILE A 96 -4.59 -6.08 2.08
N GLU A 97 -5.78 -6.42 2.57
CA GLU A 97 -6.45 -5.72 3.66
C GLU A 97 -5.66 -5.87 4.97
N THR A 98 -5.53 -4.76 5.70
CA THR A 98 -4.91 -4.74 7.03
C THR A 98 -5.98 -4.45 8.09
N ALA A 99 -5.66 -4.75 9.35
CA ALA A 99 -6.34 -4.11 10.46
C ALA A 99 -6.30 -2.57 10.27
N VAL A 100 -7.40 -1.92 10.62
CA VAL A 100 -7.54 -0.47 10.45
C VAL A 100 -6.72 0.24 11.52
N GLN A 101 -5.86 1.17 11.12
CA GLN A 101 -5.05 1.94 12.06
C GLN A 101 -5.10 3.45 11.73
N PRO A 102 -5.53 4.31 12.67
CA PRO A 102 -5.53 5.76 12.45
C PRO A 102 -4.12 6.31 12.16
N LYS A 103 -4.01 7.22 11.19
CA LYS A 103 -2.75 7.88 10.84
C LYS A 103 -2.92 9.39 10.67
N ARG A 104 -2.08 10.15 11.38
CA ARG A 104 -2.00 11.61 11.21
C ARG A 104 -1.57 11.96 9.78
N PRO A 105 -2.07 13.06 9.20
CA PRO A 105 -1.61 13.52 7.89
C PRO A 105 -0.09 13.71 7.83
N PHE A 106 0.51 13.32 6.71
CA PHE A 106 1.92 13.56 6.41
C PHE A 106 2.12 13.77 4.91
N GLN A 107 3.23 14.37 4.53
CA GLN A 107 3.57 14.61 3.13
C GLN A 107 4.46 13.50 2.57
N GLY A 108 4.22 13.10 1.33
CA GLY A 108 5.07 12.16 0.61
C GLY A 108 4.87 10.72 1.07
N TRP A 109 5.93 10.08 1.52
CA TRP A 109 5.95 8.76 2.12
C TRP A 109 6.86 8.79 3.35
N ARG A 110 6.72 7.81 4.24
CA ARG A 110 7.61 7.60 5.39
C ARG A 110 8.05 6.15 5.43
N TYR A 111 9.21 5.90 6.04
CA TYR A 111 9.54 4.55 6.47
C TYR A 111 8.54 4.11 7.54
N TYR A 112 8.24 2.81 7.51
CA TYR A 112 7.31 2.19 8.40
C TYR A 112 7.93 0.88 8.87
N THR A 113 8.26 0.79 10.15
CA THR A 113 8.98 -0.35 10.71
C THR A 113 8.01 -1.49 10.99
N GLU A 114 8.50 -2.72 10.98
CA GLU A 114 7.72 -3.93 11.30
C GLU A 114 6.92 -3.79 12.62
N ASP A 115 7.49 -3.14 13.64
CA ASP A 115 6.79 -2.97 14.93
C ASP A 115 5.58 -2.02 14.87
N ASP A 116 5.49 -1.18 13.83
CA ASP A 116 4.44 -0.18 13.68
C ASP A 116 3.33 -0.59 12.70
N VAL A 117 3.55 -1.63 11.88
CA VAL A 117 2.60 -2.01 10.82
C VAL A 117 1.37 -2.75 11.40
N PRO A 118 0.17 -2.50 10.87
CA PRO A 118 -1.00 -3.30 11.23
C PRO A 118 -0.86 -4.70 10.63
N ARG A 119 -1.45 -5.68 11.31
CA ARG A 119 -1.54 -7.07 10.83
C ARG A 119 -2.48 -7.15 9.63
N ASP A 120 -2.27 -8.16 8.78
CA ASP A 120 -3.20 -8.47 7.70
C ASP A 120 -4.54 -8.94 8.28
N LEU A 121 -5.65 -8.50 7.69
CA LEU A 121 -6.99 -8.86 8.17
C LEU A 121 -7.24 -10.37 8.08
N THR A 122 -6.71 -11.03 7.06
CA THR A 122 -6.76 -12.49 6.89
C THR A 122 -6.08 -13.24 8.03
N SER A 123 -5.12 -12.62 8.72
CA SER A 123 -4.43 -13.20 9.87
C SER A 123 -5.24 -13.11 11.17
N LEU A 124 -6.34 -12.35 11.20
CA LEU A 124 -7.21 -12.21 12.38
C LEU A 124 -8.26 -13.33 12.47
N GLY A 125 -8.43 -14.16 11.43
CA GLY A 125 -9.32 -15.31 11.40
C GLY A 125 -10.50 -15.15 10.44
N ALA A 126 -10.97 -16.26 9.87
CA ALA A 126 -11.98 -16.28 8.80
C ALA A 126 -13.28 -15.53 9.14
N GLY A 127 -13.74 -15.63 10.39
CA GLY A 127 -14.97 -14.98 10.84
C GLY A 127 -14.92 -13.44 10.82
N ILE A 128 -13.73 -12.82 10.85
CA ILE A 128 -13.58 -11.35 10.76
C ILE A 128 -13.62 -10.88 9.30
N VAL A 129 -13.06 -11.68 8.39
CA VAL A 129 -13.05 -11.38 6.95
C VAL A 129 -14.48 -11.41 6.38
N GLU A 130 -15.34 -12.30 6.87
CA GLU A 130 -16.74 -12.44 6.42
C GLU A 130 -17.68 -11.34 6.98
N MET A 131 -17.25 -10.52 7.93
CA MET A 131 -18.10 -9.45 8.47
C MET A 131 -18.35 -8.32 7.45
N PRO A 132 -19.49 -7.60 7.53
CA PRO A 132 -19.67 -6.35 6.80
C PRO A 132 -18.63 -5.28 7.23
N ALA A 133 -18.18 -4.45 6.29
CA ALA A 133 -17.15 -3.44 6.54
C ALA A 133 -17.54 -2.43 7.64
N ASP A 134 -18.82 -2.02 7.69
CA ASP A 134 -19.32 -1.11 8.71
C ASP A 134 -19.25 -1.71 10.12
N LEU A 135 -19.57 -3.00 10.26
CA LEU A 135 -19.49 -3.71 11.54
C LEU A 135 -18.03 -3.87 12.00
N ARG A 136 -17.11 -4.16 11.09
CA ARG A 136 -15.67 -4.19 11.41
C ARG A 136 -15.18 -2.83 11.91
N ARG A 137 -15.59 -1.75 11.25
CA ARG A 137 -15.21 -0.38 11.64
C ARG A 137 -15.67 -0.08 13.06
N GLU A 138 -16.93 -0.39 13.39
CA GLU A 138 -17.45 -0.22 14.75
C GLU A 138 -16.67 -1.02 15.80
N LEU A 139 -16.31 -2.27 15.50
CA LEU A 139 -15.51 -3.10 16.42
C LEU A 139 -14.10 -2.55 16.64
N THR A 140 -13.44 -2.06 15.58
CA THR A 140 -12.13 -1.40 15.70
C THR A 140 -12.23 -0.11 16.52
N ASP A 141 -13.26 0.70 16.30
CA ASP A 141 -13.49 1.93 17.07
C ASP A 141 -13.72 1.64 18.57
N LEU A 142 -14.28 0.47 18.88
CA LEU A 142 -14.46 -0.04 20.24
C LEU A 142 -13.22 -0.77 20.81
N GLY A 143 -12.14 -0.91 20.03
CA GLY A 143 -10.92 -1.60 20.44
C GLY A 143 -11.07 -3.12 20.59
N LEU A 144 -12.03 -3.71 19.88
CA LEU A 144 -12.33 -5.14 19.90
C LEU A 144 -11.62 -5.91 18.75
N LEU A 145 -10.88 -5.19 17.91
CA LEU A 145 -10.02 -5.65 16.82
C LEU A 145 -8.69 -4.90 16.87
#